data_AF-A0A970TN77-F1
#
_entry.id   AF-A0A970TN77-F1
#
_cell.length_a   1.000
_cell.length_b   1.000
_cell.length_c   1.000
_cell.angle_alpha   90.00
_cell.angle_beta   90.00
_cell.angle_gamma   90.00
#
_symmetry.space_group_name_H-M   'P 1'
#
loop_
_entity.id
_entity.type
_entity.pdbx_description
1 polymer ?
#
loop_
_entity_poly.entity_id
_entity_poly.type
_entity_poly.pdbx_seq_one_letter_code
_entity_poly.pdbx_strand_id
1 'polypeptide(L)'
;QLIGGRQYYKTCFLKQDGTISDINGFNDINLNSVGMPRGNYYIAVRHRNHLSVMTSNPFVVFPVNDPEVLDFTSPEILLGKTNALKALQKRENNSIIYGMIAGDVNADGIIDEDDFLSIWDYRDFMGYIRPEDIRLNGIITTRDYNVSWNNRGRITLVP
;
A
#
# COMPACT_ATOMS: atom_id res chain seq x y z
N GLN A 1 10.19 14.94 -11.61
CA GLN A 1 9.23 15.06 -10.49
C GLN A 1 7.84 14.87 -11.08
N LEU A 2 7.11 13.84 -10.67
CA LEU A 2 5.79 13.51 -11.23
C LEU A 2 4.72 14.40 -10.57
N ILE A 3 4.66 15.66 -10.99
CA ILE A 3 3.70 16.65 -10.52
C ILE A 3 2.85 17.14 -11.69
N GLY A 4 1.53 17.27 -11.48
CA GLY A 4 0.60 17.88 -12.45
C GLY A 4 -0.18 16.94 -13.37
N GLY A 5 -0.08 15.61 -13.21
CA GLY A 5 -0.93 14.65 -13.91
C GLY A 5 -2.35 14.58 -13.31
N ARG A 6 -3.37 14.30 -14.14
CA ARG A 6 -4.72 14.04 -13.65
C ARG A 6 -4.75 12.74 -12.85
N GLN A 7 -5.25 12.80 -11.62
CA GLN A 7 -5.32 11.66 -10.71
C GLN A 7 -6.71 11.02 -10.75
N TYR A 8 -6.73 9.70 -10.63
CA TYR A 8 -7.94 8.88 -10.54
C TYR A 8 -7.79 7.96 -9.32
N TYR A 9 -8.86 7.81 -8.55
CA TYR A 9 -8.85 6.99 -7.34
C TYR A 9 -9.92 5.91 -7.45
N LYS A 10 -9.53 4.69 -7.10
CA LYS A 10 -10.42 3.54 -6.99
C LYS A 10 -10.13 2.85 -5.67
N THR A 11 -11.16 2.67 -4.85
CA THR A 11 -11.09 1.85 -3.65
C THR A 11 -11.26 0.38 -4.04
N CYS A 12 -10.45 -0.48 -3.43
CA CYS A 12 -10.43 -1.92 -3.64
C CYS A 12 -10.26 -2.64 -2.29
N PHE A 13 -10.48 -3.96 -2.28
CA PHE A 13 -10.18 -4.82 -1.13
C PHE A 13 -8.81 -5.48 -1.30
N LEU A 14 -8.01 -5.50 -0.24
CA LEU A 14 -6.83 -6.35 -0.12
C LEU A 14 -7.24 -7.66 0.57
N LYS A 15 -7.01 -8.79 -0.10
CA LYS A 15 -7.32 -10.13 0.43
C LYS A 15 -6.16 -10.69 1.26
N GLN A 16 -6.45 -11.72 2.05
CA GLN A 16 -5.45 -12.38 2.89
C GLN A 16 -4.33 -13.06 2.10
N ASP A 17 -4.59 -13.42 0.84
CA ASP A 17 -3.60 -14.00 -0.08
C ASP A 17 -2.69 -12.95 -0.73
N GLY A 18 -2.87 -11.66 -0.41
CA GLY A 18 -2.11 -10.54 -0.96
C GLY A 18 -2.62 -10.01 -2.29
N THR A 19 -3.70 -10.59 -2.85
CA THR A 19 -4.31 -10.08 -4.09
C THR A 19 -5.29 -8.94 -3.79
N ILE A 20 -5.44 -8.03 -4.76
CA ILE A 20 -6.39 -6.91 -4.68
C ILE A 20 -7.59 -7.24 -5.55
N SER A 21 -8.81 -7.04 -5.05
CA SER A 21 -10.07 -7.22 -5.79
C SER A 21 -10.91 -5.95 -5.77
N ASP A 22 -11.78 -5.78 -6.76
CA ASP A 22 -12.74 -4.69 -6.80
C ASP A 22 -13.79 -4.85 -5.68
N ILE A 23 -14.43 -3.74 -5.31
CA ILE A 23 -15.43 -3.68 -4.23
C ILE A 23 -16.70 -4.46 -4.53
N ASN A 24 -16.93 -4.81 -5.79
CA ASN A 24 -18.03 -5.66 -6.22
C ASN A 24 -17.73 -7.17 -6.06
N GLY A 25 -16.55 -7.53 -5.53
CA GLY A 25 -16.15 -8.91 -5.26
C GLY A 25 -15.49 -9.63 -6.44
N PHE A 26 -15.31 -8.97 -7.58
CA PHE A 26 -14.55 -9.52 -8.70
C PHE A 26 -13.05 -9.33 -8.50
N ASN A 27 -12.25 -10.30 -8.96
CA ASN A 27 -10.79 -10.24 -8.84
C ASN A 27 -10.19 -9.09 -9.67
N ASP A 28 -10.79 -8.79 -10.82
CA ASP A 28 -10.29 -7.73 -11.71
C ASP A 28 -10.79 -6.36 -11.27
N ILE A 29 -9.89 -5.37 -11.31
CA ILE A 29 -10.20 -3.99 -10.93
C ILE A 29 -10.85 -3.26 -12.10
N ASN A 30 -12.12 -2.89 -11.96
CA ASN A 30 -12.87 -2.16 -12.98
C ASN A 30 -12.63 -0.65 -12.86
N LEU A 31 -11.75 -0.14 -13.73
CA LEU A 31 -11.41 1.28 -13.81
C LEU A 31 -12.37 2.10 -14.68
N ASN A 32 -13.35 1.49 -15.36
CA ASN A 32 -14.38 2.25 -16.09
C ASN A 32 -15.25 3.06 -15.12
N SER A 33 -15.44 2.55 -13.90
CA SER A 33 -16.22 3.21 -12.84
C SER A 33 -15.67 4.59 -12.43
N VAL A 34 -14.40 4.88 -12.71
CA VAL A 34 -13.73 6.15 -12.36
C VAL A 34 -13.55 7.08 -13.57
N GLY A 35 -14.12 6.73 -14.74
CA GLY A 35 -14.06 7.56 -15.94
C GLY A 35 -12.64 7.79 -16.46
N MET A 36 -11.75 6.82 -16.25
CA MET A 36 -10.36 6.91 -16.65
C MET A 36 -10.21 6.61 -18.15
N PRO A 37 -9.74 7.57 -18.97
CA PRO A 37 -9.54 7.35 -20.39
C PRO A 37 -8.34 6.42 -20.63
N ARG A 38 -8.27 5.84 -21.83
CA ARG A 38 -7.07 5.11 -22.28
C ARG A 38 -5.84 6.03 -22.19
N GLY A 39 -4.73 5.51 -21.67
CA GLY A 39 -3.50 6.28 -21.55
C GLY A 39 -2.41 5.58 -20.76
N ASN A 40 -1.32 6.31 -20.52
CA ASN A 40 -0.19 5.88 -19.72
C ASN A 40 -0.34 6.41 -18.30
N TYR A 41 -0.35 5.50 -17.32
CA TYR A 41 -0.58 5.83 -15.91
C TYR A 41 0.49 5.25 -15.01
N TYR A 42 0.91 6.05 -14.04
CA TYR A 42 1.60 5.51 -12.87
C TYR A 42 0.56 4.96 -11.91
N ILE A 43 0.76 3.73 -11.47
CA ILE A 43 -0.19 3.04 -10.59
C ILE A 43 0.36 3.11 -9.18
N ALA A 44 -0.39 3.72 -8.27
CA ALA A 44 -0.04 3.84 -6.86
C ALA A 44 -1.02 3.02 -6.01
N VAL A 45 -0.48 2.26 -5.05
CA VAL A 45 -1.25 1.57 -4.02
C VAL A 45 -1.05 2.33 -2.72
N ARG A 46 -2.17 2.81 -2.16
CA ARG A 46 -2.22 3.52 -0.88
C ARG A 46 -3.00 2.66 0.12
N HIS A 47 -2.51 2.60 1.35
CA HIS A 47 -3.15 1.87 2.44
C HIS A 47 -3.22 2.79 3.67
N ARG A 48 -4.19 2.57 4.56
CA ARG A 48 -4.50 3.48 5.68
C ARG A 48 -3.43 3.55 6.79
N ASN A 49 -2.49 2.61 6.80
CA ASN A 49 -1.52 2.42 7.89
C ASN A 49 -0.14 1.94 7.39
N HIS A 50 0.10 2.03 6.07
CA HIS A 50 1.35 1.65 5.42
C HIS A 50 1.77 2.71 4.40
N LEU A 51 3.08 2.93 4.27
CA LEU A 51 3.65 3.82 3.27
C LEU A 51 3.23 3.38 1.86
N SER A 52 2.72 4.36 1.11
CA SER A 52 2.26 4.16 -0.27
C SER A 52 3.41 3.69 -1.17
N VAL A 53 3.09 2.91 -2.20
CA VAL A 53 4.03 2.44 -3.23
C VAL A 53 3.49 2.78 -4.62
N MET A 54 4.37 3.04 -5.58
CA MET A 54 3.99 3.40 -6.95
C MET A 54 4.93 2.76 -7.96
N THR A 55 4.43 2.51 -9.16
CA THR A 55 5.26 2.05 -10.27
C THR A 55 6.35 3.06 -10.64
N SER A 56 7.53 2.57 -11.04
CA SER A 56 8.66 3.40 -11.49
C SER A 56 8.47 3.91 -12.91
N ASN A 57 7.73 3.16 -13.74
CA ASN A 57 7.37 3.47 -15.11
C ASN A 57 5.85 3.49 -15.28
N PRO A 58 5.32 4.22 -16.26
CA PRO A 58 3.89 4.20 -16.53
C PRO A 58 3.48 2.91 -17.24
N PHE A 59 2.28 2.43 -16.93
CA PHE A 59 1.61 1.30 -17.57
C PHE A 59 0.52 1.81 -18.52
N VAL A 60 0.35 1.12 -19.65
CA VAL A 60 -0.72 1.43 -20.59
C VAL A 60 -2.01 0.85 -20.05
N VAL A 61 -2.99 1.69 -19.74
CA VAL A 61 -4.32 1.24 -19.32
C VAL A 61 -5.32 1.50 -20.44
N PHE A 62 -6.07 0.45 -20.79
CA PHE A 62 -7.10 0.47 -21.81
C PHE A 62 -8.14 -0.63 -21.55
N PRO A 63 -9.38 -0.52 -22.07
CA PRO A 63 -10.37 -1.57 -21.93
C PRO A 63 -9.91 -2.88 -22.57
N VAL A 64 -9.91 -3.97 -21.79
CA VAL A 64 -9.52 -5.33 -22.20
C VAL A 64 -10.39 -6.36 -21.50
N ASN A 65 -10.49 -7.56 -22.08
CA ASN A 65 -11.19 -8.70 -21.49
C ASN A 65 -10.29 -9.56 -20.59
N ASP A 66 -8.97 -9.47 -20.76
CA ASP A 66 -7.97 -10.19 -19.98
C ASP A 66 -6.89 -9.19 -19.52
N PRO A 67 -7.01 -8.64 -18.30
CA PRO A 67 -6.10 -7.61 -17.81
C PRO A 67 -4.73 -8.17 -17.43
N GLU A 68 -3.69 -7.37 -17.65
CA GLU A 68 -2.34 -7.70 -17.20
C GLU A 68 -2.28 -7.68 -15.65
N VAL A 69 -1.65 -8.70 -15.07
CA VAL A 69 -1.41 -8.77 -13.62
C VAL A 69 -0.19 -7.94 -13.25
N LEU A 70 -0.41 -6.91 -12.43
CA LEU A 70 0.66 -6.08 -11.91
C LEU A 70 1.09 -6.56 -10.50
N ASP A 71 2.29 -7.12 -10.40
CA ASP A 71 2.82 -7.70 -9.15
C ASP A 71 3.69 -6.71 -8.37
N PHE A 72 3.10 -6.06 -7.36
CA PHE A 72 3.79 -5.14 -6.44
C PHE A 72 4.73 -5.83 -5.44
N THR A 73 4.79 -7.18 -5.41
CA THR A 73 5.80 -7.90 -4.60
C THR A 73 7.18 -7.90 -5.27
N SER A 74 7.26 -7.52 -6.54
CA SER A 74 8.51 -7.35 -7.28
C SER A 74 9.04 -5.91 -7.16
N PRO A 75 10.20 -5.69 -6.52
CA PRO A 75 10.73 -4.34 -6.34
C PRO A 75 11.15 -3.67 -7.66
N GLU A 76 11.45 -4.43 -8.71
CA GLU A 76 11.97 -3.85 -9.96
C GLU A 76 10.97 -2.93 -10.68
N ILE A 77 9.67 -3.17 -10.50
CA ILE A 77 8.64 -2.34 -11.12
C ILE A 77 8.29 -1.08 -10.30
N LEU A 78 8.83 -0.95 -9.08
CA LEU A 78 8.43 0.10 -8.13
C LEU A 78 9.44 1.25 -8.05
N LEU A 79 8.91 2.44 -7.84
CA LEU A 79 9.68 3.65 -7.61
C LEU A 79 10.47 3.50 -6.31
N GLY A 80 11.80 3.62 -6.37
CA GLY A 80 12.70 3.38 -5.24
C GLY A 80 13.08 1.93 -4.99
N LYS A 81 12.54 0.99 -5.78
CA LYS A 81 12.88 -0.44 -5.73
C LYS A 81 12.77 -1.01 -4.31
N THR A 82 13.80 -1.72 -3.84
CA THR A 82 13.84 -2.32 -2.50
C THR A 82 13.76 -1.30 -1.36
N ASN A 83 14.12 -0.03 -1.59
CA ASN A 83 14.04 1.01 -0.55
C ASN A 83 12.59 1.46 -0.27
N ALA A 84 11.66 1.25 -1.20
CA ALA A 84 10.24 1.55 -1.00
C ALA A 84 9.48 0.42 -0.28
N LEU A 85 10.14 -0.70 -0.02
CA LEU A 85 9.50 -1.93 0.44
C LEU A 85 10.14 -2.50 1.72
N LYS A 86 9.41 -3.43 2.34
CA LYS A 86 9.90 -4.30 3.41
C LYS A 86 9.95 -5.74 2.91
N ALA A 87 11.08 -6.43 3.15
CA ALA A 87 11.16 -7.86 2.95
C ALA A 87 10.32 -8.58 4.01
N LEU A 88 9.40 -9.46 3.57
CA LEU A 88 8.46 -10.16 4.44
C LEU A 88 8.87 -11.62 4.67
N GLN A 89 9.08 -12.36 3.57
CA GLN A 89 9.35 -13.79 3.62
C GLN A 89 10.21 -14.21 2.42
N LYS A 90 10.99 -15.27 2.60
CA LYS A 90 11.71 -15.94 1.52
C LYS A 90 10.87 -17.10 0.96
N ARG A 91 10.66 -17.14 -0.34
CA ARG A 91 10.01 -18.25 -1.06
C ARG A 91 10.95 -19.47 -1.15
N GLU A 92 10.39 -20.64 -1.45
CA GLU A 92 11.15 -21.89 -1.62
C GLU A 92 12.22 -21.79 -2.72
N ASN A 93 11.95 -21.01 -3.78
CA ASN A 93 12.89 -20.74 -4.87
C ASN A 93 13.97 -19.69 -4.53
N ASN A 94 14.17 -19.39 -3.24
CA ASN A 94 15.16 -18.43 -2.76
C ASN A 94 14.87 -16.95 -3.07
N SER A 95 13.73 -16.62 -3.70
CA SER A 95 13.29 -15.24 -3.92
C SER A 95 12.66 -14.62 -2.65
N ILE A 96 12.66 -13.29 -2.56
CA ILE A 96 12.10 -12.56 -1.42
C ILE A 96 10.75 -11.98 -1.83
N ILE A 97 9.74 -12.19 -1.00
CA ILE A 97 8.45 -11.48 -1.07
C ILE A 97 8.62 -10.16 -0.35
N TYR A 98 8.29 -9.09 -1.06
CA TYR A 98 8.24 -7.75 -0.51
C TYR A 98 6.79 -7.31 -0.29
N GLY A 99 6.61 -6.41 0.67
CA GLY A 99 5.34 -5.74 0.91
C GLY A 99 5.54 -4.27 1.28
N MET A 100 4.43 -3.56 1.41
CA MET A 100 4.41 -2.16 1.85
C MET A 100 4.99 -2.05 3.26
N ILE A 101 5.57 -0.89 3.57
CA ILE A 101 6.16 -0.63 4.88
C ILE A 101 5.06 -0.14 5.81
N ALA A 102 4.76 -0.90 6.85
CA ALA A 102 3.78 -0.55 7.86
C ALA A 102 4.30 0.54 8.82
N GLY A 103 3.42 1.43 9.29
CA GLY A 103 3.74 2.35 10.39
C GLY A 103 3.24 3.79 10.23
N ASP A 104 2.89 4.21 9.01
CA ASP A 104 2.31 5.51 8.67
C ASP A 104 0.81 5.46 8.90
N VAL A 105 0.36 5.74 10.13
CA VAL A 105 -1.04 5.60 10.59
C VAL A 105 -1.86 6.86 10.32
N ASN A 106 -1.23 8.01 10.12
CA ASN A 106 -1.92 9.24 9.73
C ASN A 106 -2.00 9.42 8.20
N ALA A 107 -1.33 8.55 7.43
CA ALA A 107 -1.26 8.54 5.97
C ALA A 107 -0.64 9.80 5.35
N ASP A 108 0.32 10.42 6.04
CA ASP A 108 1.03 11.62 5.57
C ASP A 108 2.28 11.30 4.72
N GLY A 109 2.65 10.02 4.64
CA GLY A 109 3.77 9.54 3.84
C GLY A 109 5.12 9.54 4.56
N ILE A 110 5.18 9.85 5.85
CA ILE A 110 6.37 9.66 6.69
C ILE A 110 6.00 8.75 7.88
N ILE A 111 7.00 8.07 8.46
CA ILE A 111 6.84 7.35 9.72
C ILE A 111 7.61 8.11 10.79
N ASP A 112 6.91 8.85 11.64
CA ASP A 112 7.53 9.73 12.64
C ASP A 112 6.83 9.74 14.00
N GLU A 113 7.13 10.76 14.81
CA GLU A 113 6.62 10.88 16.18
C GLU A 113 5.10 10.99 16.25
N ASP A 114 4.45 11.60 15.25
CA ASP A 114 2.99 11.75 15.24
C ASP A 114 2.29 10.39 15.13
N ASP A 115 2.85 9.46 14.35
CA ASP A 115 2.37 8.08 14.28
C ASP A 115 2.51 7.35 15.61
N PHE A 116 3.67 7.52 16.27
CA PHE A 116 3.96 6.84 17.52
C PHE A 116 3.04 7.33 18.65
N LEU A 117 2.82 8.64 18.74
CA LEU A 117 1.94 9.25 19.71
C LEU A 117 0.50 8.81 19.49
N SER A 118 0.02 8.78 18.24
CA SER A 118 -1.33 8.30 17.93
C SER A 118 -1.54 6.86 18.39
N ILE A 119 -0.62 5.95 18.05
CA ILE A 119 -0.71 4.53 18.48
C ILE A 119 -0.67 4.42 20.02
N TRP A 120 0.15 5.24 20.68
CA TRP A 120 0.29 5.23 22.12
C TRP A 120 -0.97 5.71 22.84
N ASP A 121 -1.60 6.77 22.33
CA ASP A 121 -2.82 7.35 22.90
C ASP A 121 -4.03 6.43 22.73
N TYR A 122 -4.08 5.69 21.63
CA TYR A 122 -5.14 4.71 21.34
C TYR A 122 -4.80 3.27 21.70
N ARG A 123 -3.72 3.03 22.45
CA ARG A 123 -3.44 1.68 22.97
C ARG A 123 -4.62 1.17 23.81
N ASP A 124 -4.87 -0.13 23.77
CA ASP A 124 -5.98 -0.82 24.44
C ASP A 124 -7.38 -0.53 23.85
N PHE A 125 -7.47 0.28 22.79
CA PHE A 125 -8.71 0.35 22.00
C PHE A 125 -8.88 -0.91 21.16
N MET A 126 -10.13 -1.33 21.06
CA MET A 126 -10.57 -2.41 20.18
C MET A 126 -11.32 -1.82 19.00
N GLY A 127 -11.21 -2.49 17.86
CA GLY A 127 -11.88 -2.14 16.62
C GLY A 127 -10.91 -1.99 15.46
N TYR A 128 -11.24 -2.65 14.36
CA TYR A 128 -10.45 -2.67 13.14
C TYR A 128 -10.44 -1.33 12.39
N ILE A 129 -11.44 -0.45 12.59
CA ILE A 129 -11.59 0.77 11.77
C ILE A 129 -10.51 1.82 12.06
N ARG A 130 -9.82 1.68 13.20
CA ARG A 130 -8.76 2.56 13.65
C ARG A 130 -7.50 2.35 12.82
N PRO A 131 -6.87 3.40 12.26
CA PRO A 131 -5.64 3.25 11.50
C PRO A 131 -4.47 2.77 12.38
N GLU A 132 -4.53 3.01 13.69
CA GLU A 132 -3.51 2.61 14.67
C GLU A 132 -3.41 1.08 14.84
N ASP A 133 -4.44 0.32 14.42
CA ASP A 133 -4.37 -1.14 14.30
C ASP A 133 -3.59 -1.51 13.03
N ILE A 134 -2.27 -1.40 13.11
CA ILE A 134 -1.35 -1.67 12.00
C ILE A 134 -1.43 -3.14 11.54
N ARG A 135 -1.62 -4.06 12.48
CA ARG A 135 -1.67 -5.51 12.20
C ARG A 135 -3.06 -6.02 11.82
N LEU A 136 -4.08 -5.15 11.82
CA LEU A 136 -5.43 -5.45 11.37
C LEU A 136 -6.09 -6.59 12.15
N ASN A 137 -5.73 -6.76 13.43
CA ASN A 137 -6.23 -7.85 14.27
C ASN A 137 -7.39 -7.42 15.19
N GLY A 138 -7.80 -6.15 15.12
CA GLY A 138 -8.90 -5.57 15.87
C GLY A 138 -8.56 -5.09 17.27
N ILE A 139 -7.28 -5.10 17.68
CA ILE A 139 -6.85 -4.64 19.01
C ILE A 139 -5.52 -3.90 18.90
N ILE A 140 -5.48 -2.65 19.37
CA ILE A 140 -4.27 -1.83 19.34
C ILE A 140 -3.42 -2.12 20.58
N THR A 141 -2.18 -2.55 20.38
CA THR A 141 -1.27 -2.95 21.45
C THR A 141 0.13 -2.37 21.26
N THR A 142 1.00 -2.59 22.24
CA THR A 142 2.44 -2.28 22.12
C THR A 142 3.13 -3.01 20.97
N ARG A 143 2.52 -4.07 20.42
CA ARG A 143 3.05 -4.77 19.24
C ARG A 143 2.88 -3.92 17.97
N ASP A 144 1.81 -3.15 17.87
CA ASP A 144 1.53 -2.25 16.75
C ASP A 144 2.52 -1.07 16.79
N TYR A 145 2.75 -0.52 17.98
CA TYR A 145 3.80 0.47 18.23
C TYR A 145 5.18 -0.04 17.78
N ASN A 146 5.55 -1.26 18.16
CA ASN A 146 6.85 -1.85 17.76
C ASN A 146 7.01 -1.97 16.25
N VAL A 147 5.93 -2.17 15.48
CA VAL A 147 6.00 -2.21 14.02
C VAL A 147 6.36 -0.83 13.46
N SER A 148 5.65 0.21 13.89
CA SER A 148 5.93 1.58 13.45
C SER A 148 7.34 2.03 13.88
N TRP A 149 7.72 1.78 15.13
CA TRP A 149 9.05 2.10 15.66
C TRP A 149 10.21 1.45 14.88
N ASN A 150 10.04 0.21 14.42
CA ASN A 150 11.05 -0.49 13.63
C ASN A 150 11.22 0.06 12.21
N ASN A 151 10.25 0.85 11.74
CA ASN A 151 10.25 1.48 10.42
C ASN A 151 10.36 3.01 10.49
N ARG A 152 10.67 3.58 11.67
CA ARG A 152 10.84 5.02 11.89
C ARG A 152 11.78 5.70 10.89
N GLY A 153 11.45 6.93 10.52
CA GLY A 153 12.22 7.76 9.58
C GLY A 153 12.15 7.30 8.12
N ARG A 154 11.29 6.33 7.80
CA ARG A 154 11.00 5.95 6.41
C ARG A 154 9.98 6.92 5.83
N ILE A 155 10.17 7.26 4.56
CA ILE A 155 9.33 8.20 3.81
C ILE A 155 8.92 7.51 2.52
N THR A 156 7.66 7.69 2.11
CA THR A 156 7.20 7.23 0.80
C THR A 156 7.88 8.03 -0.32
N LEU A 157 8.11 7.36 -1.45
CA LEU A 157 8.60 8.01 -2.66
C LEU A 157 7.47 8.38 -3.62
N VAL A 158 6.23 8.05 -3.24
CA VAL A 158 5.03 8.42 -3.98
C VAL A 158 4.76 9.91 -3.77
N PRO A 159 4.64 10.71 -4.83
CA PRO A 159 4.33 12.14 -4.73
C PRO A 159 2.87 12.42 -4.36
#